data_AF-A0A7D8Z660-F1
#
_entry.id   AF-A0A7D8Z660-F1
#
_cell.length_a   1.000
_cell.length_b   1.000
_cell.length_c   1.000
_cell.angle_alpha   90.00
_cell.angle_beta   90.00
_cell.angle_gamma   90.00
#
_symmetry.space_group_name_H-M   'P 1'
#
loop_
_entity.id
_entity.type
_entity.pdbx_description
1 polymer ?
#
loop_
_entity_poly.entity_id
_entity_poly.type
_entity_poly.pdbx_seq_one_letter_code
_entity_poly.pdbx_strand_id
1 'polypeptide(L)'
;MDYLTILATRSVVLFHTPTVRKVPGSTAYLLPPKPIAVSLLKLIYGDTECAYFLIDHVLEGARSSTHGEFNPATAVEAIAWKEIDRAKVFSRALGQLFARVDSVSESQVHELAASHGLELVVSGQRTAAPGGGDTLHPHPFDVTPTDATAVFA
;
A
#
# COMPACT_ATOMS: atom_id res chain seq x y z
N MET A 1 1.70 -7.32 -21.13
CA MET A 1 2.01 -5.96 -20.62
C MET A 1 3.51 -5.78 -20.62
N ASP A 2 4.05 -4.58 -20.82
CA ASP A 2 5.49 -4.31 -20.64
C ASP A 2 5.84 -3.99 -19.17
N TYR A 3 7.13 -4.03 -18.86
CA TYR A 3 7.66 -3.83 -17.51
C TYR A 3 7.30 -2.47 -16.91
N LEU A 4 7.43 -1.39 -17.69
CA LEU A 4 7.18 -0.03 -17.20
C LEU A 4 5.70 0.20 -16.95
N THR A 5 4.83 -0.34 -17.81
CA THR A 5 3.38 -0.30 -17.60
C THR A 5 3.00 -0.94 -16.27
N ILE A 6 3.59 -2.08 -15.90
CA ILE A 6 3.30 -2.74 -14.61
C ILE A 6 3.76 -1.85 -13.44
N LEU A 7 4.98 -1.33 -13.48
CA LEU A 7 5.49 -0.46 -12.41
C LEU A 7 4.66 0.81 -12.22
N ALA A 8 4.19 1.40 -13.31
CA ALA A 8 3.43 2.65 -13.28
C ALA A 8 1.96 2.46 -12.86
N THR A 9 1.33 1.36 -13.27
CA THR A 9 -0.13 1.16 -13.10
C THR A 9 -0.48 0.27 -11.92
N ARG A 10 0.44 -0.50 -11.36
CA ARG A 10 0.14 -1.46 -10.29
C ARG A 10 0.57 -0.94 -8.92
N SER A 11 -0.24 -1.30 -7.94
CA SER A 11 0.04 -1.12 -6.52
C SER A 11 0.20 -2.50 -5.88
N VAL A 12 1.08 -2.61 -4.90
CA VAL A 12 1.23 -3.80 -4.06
C VAL A 12 0.49 -3.60 -2.76
N VAL A 13 -0.21 -4.63 -2.29
CA VAL A 13 -0.81 -4.65 -0.96
C VAL A 13 0.25 -5.07 0.05
N LEU A 14 0.63 -4.14 0.92
CA LEU A 14 1.54 -4.36 2.02
C LEU A 14 0.75 -4.78 3.26
N PHE A 15 1.40 -5.47 4.20
CA PHE A 15 0.80 -5.95 5.46
C PHE A 15 -0.38 -6.92 5.28
N HIS A 16 -0.48 -7.62 4.14
CA HIS A 16 -1.60 -8.53 3.86
C HIS A 16 -1.68 -9.71 4.84
N THR A 17 -0.57 -10.11 5.45
CA THR A 17 -0.55 -11.17 6.47
C THR A 17 -0.62 -10.54 7.86
N PRO A 18 -1.70 -10.77 8.65
CA PRO A 18 -1.78 -10.29 10.01
C PRO A 18 -0.76 -11.04 10.86
N THR A 19 0.47 -10.54 10.89
CA THR A 19 1.52 -11.11 11.71
C THR A 19 1.52 -10.38 13.03
N VAL A 20 0.88 -10.96 14.04
CA VAL A 20 1.06 -10.53 15.43
C VAL A 20 2.54 -10.74 15.75
N ARG A 21 3.32 -9.66 15.75
CA ARG A 21 4.74 -9.71 16.09
C ARG A 21 4.91 -9.29 17.54
N LYS A 22 5.42 -10.24 18.33
CA LYS A 22 5.99 -9.93 19.64
C LYS A 22 7.23 -9.08 19.41
N VAL A 23 7.30 -7.94 20.07
CA VAL A 23 8.50 -7.11 19.98
C VAL A 23 9.63 -7.79 20.76
N PRO A 24 10.82 -7.95 20.17
CA PRO A 24 11.98 -8.47 20.90
C PRO A 24 12.25 -7.63 22.16
N GLY A 25 12.30 -8.28 23.32
CA GLY A 25 12.57 -7.61 24.61
C GLY A 25 11.37 -6.91 25.25
N SER A 26 10.15 -7.05 24.71
CA SER A 26 8.93 -6.50 25.32
C SER A 26 7.82 -7.55 25.43
N THR A 27 6.94 -7.38 26.41
CA THR A 27 5.67 -8.10 26.51
C THR A 27 4.59 -7.49 25.61
N ALA A 28 4.88 -6.35 24.99
CA ALA A 28 3.99 -5.69 24.05
C ALA A 28 3.87 -6.48 22.73
N TYR A 29 2.64 -6.57 22.25
CA TYR A 29 2.32 -7.09 20.93
C TYR A 29 1.88 -5.92 20.07
N LEU A 30 2.47 -5.79 18.89
CA LEU A 30 1.95 -4.86 17.89
C LEU A 30 0.74 -5.51 17.23
N LEU A 31 -0.38 -4.80 17.24
CA LEU A 31 -1.53 -5.17 16.43
C LEU A 31 -1.09 -5.24 14.96
N PRO A 32 -1.58 -6.24 14.20
CA PRO A 32 -1.24 -6.34 12.80
C PRO A 32 -1.75 -5.07 12.08
N PRO A 33 -0.87 -4.33 11.37
CA PRO A 33 -1.29 -3.13 10.65
C PRO A 33 -2.30 -3.49 9.57
N LYS A 34 -3.25 -2.58 9.33
CA LYS A 34 -4.25 -2.75 8.27
C LYS A 34 -3.55 -2.87 6.91
N PRO A 35 -3.96 -3.80 6.03
CA PRO A 35 -3.41 -3.88 4.68
C PRO A 35 -3.56 -2.56 3.93
N ILE A 36 -2.53 -2.18 3.18
CA ILE A 36 -2.52 -0.93 2.41
C ILE A 36 -1.94 -1.14 1.01
N ALA A 37 -2.60 -0.58 0.01
CA ALA A 37 -2.11 -0.60 -1.36
C ALA A 37 -1.17 0.59 -1.61
N VAL A 38 0.05 0.32 -2.07
CA VAL A 38 1.06 1.33 -2.37
C VAL A 38 1.60 1.11 -3.78
N SER A 39 1.74 2.19 -4.56
CA SER A 39 2.29 2.15 -5.91
C SER A 39 3.69 1.52 -5.92
N LEU A 40 3.92 0.57 -6.83
CA LEU A 40 5.24 -0.04 -7.04
C LEU A 40 6.30 1.00 -7.35
N LEU A 41 5.97 1.98 -8.21
CA LEU A 41 6.87 3.05 -8.58
C LEU A 41 7.35 3.84 -7.35
N LYS A 42 6.44 4.18 -6.43
CA LYS A 42 6.80 4.91 -5.19
C LYS A 42 7.73 4.09 -4.30
N LEU A 43 7.48 2.79 -4.14
CA LEU A 43 8.33 1.92 -3.31
C LEU A 43 9.74 1.74 -3.87
N ILE A 44 9.89 1.81 -5.19
CA ILE A 44 11.18 1.65 -5.86
C ILE A 44 12.00 2.95 -5.82
N TYR A 45 11.35 4.09 -6.08
CA TYR A 45 12.05 5.37 -6.27
C TYR A 45 12.00 6.34 -5.09
N GLY A 46 11.03 6.21 -4.17
CA GLY A 46 10.84 7.08 -3.01
C GLY A 46 10.81 6.27 -1.71
N ASP A 47 11.84 5.46 -1.50
CA ASP A 47 11.88 4.50 -0.39
C ASP A 47 11.87 5.17 0.98
N THR A 48 12.51 6.32 1.12
CA THR A 48 12.56 7.10 2.36
C THR A 48 11.18 7.68 2.69
N GLU A 49 10.52 8.34 1.73
CA GLU A 49 9.17 8.87 1.92
C GLU A 49 8.15 7.76 2.15
N CYS A 50 8.28 6.64 1.44
CA CYS A 50 7.47 5.45 1.67
C CYS A 50 7.70 4.88 3.07
N ALA A 51 8.95 4.82 3.56
CA ALA A 51 9.24 4.32 4.89
C ALA A 51 8.53 5.17 5.95
N TYR A 52 8.64 6.51 5.89
CA TYR A 52 7.94 7.40 6.82
C TYR A 52 6.42 7.24 6.75
N PHE A 53 5.85 7.16 5.55
CA PHE A 53 4.42 6.92 5.36
C PHE A 53 3.96 5.59 5.99
N LEU A 54 4.72 4.50 5.79
CA LEU A 54 4.39 3.19 6.34
C LEU A 54 4.56 3.16 7.86
N ILE A 55 5.57 3.84 8.40
CA ILE A 55 5.77 3.96 9.85
C ILE A 55 4.57 4.67 10.48
N ASP A 56 4.14 5.79 9.92
CA ASP A 56 2.99 6.55 10.42
C ASP A 56 1.70 5.70 10.36
N HIS A 57 1.48 4.98 9.26
CA HIS A 57 0.34 4.06 9.10
C HIS A 57 0.32 2.95 10.16
N VAL A 58 1.47 2.34 10.45
CA VAL A 58 1.56 1.29 11.48
C VAL A 58 1.35 1.88 12.88
N LEU A 59 1.89 3.07 13.15
CA LEU A 59 1.71 3.77 14.43
C LEU A 59 0.26 4.21 14.65
N GLU A 60 -0.44 4.66 13.61
CA GLU A 60 -1.86 4.99 13.68
C GLU A 60 -2.70 3.77 14.11
N GLY A 61 -2.39 2.59 13.56
CA GLY A 61 -3.01 1.33 13.98
C GLY A 61 -2.67 0.93 15.43
N ALA A 62 -1.45 1.21 15.89
CA ALA A 62 -0.98 0.85 17.23
C ALA A 62 -1.46 1.79 18.34
N ARG A 63 -1.78 3.06 18.01
CA ARG A 63 -2.30 4.07 18.96
C ARG A 63 -3.62 3.69 19.61
N SER A 64 -4.38 2.77 19.01
CA SER A 64 -5.63 2.25 19.57
C SER A 64 -5.43 1.25 20.72
N SER A 65 -4.20 0.79 20.98
CA SER A 65 -3.87 -0.16 22.05
C SER A 65 -2.92 0.45 23.07
N THR A 66 -3.45 1.32 23.94
CA THR A 66 -2.71 1.91 25.07
C THR A 66 -2.59 0.93 26.23
N HIS A 67 -1.37 0.50 26.58
CA HIS A 67 -0.85 0.42 27.95
C HIS A 67 0.62 -0.05 27.95
N GLY A 68 1.56 0.88 28.06
CA GLY A 68 2.97 0.57 28.33
C GLY A 68 3.96 1.58 27.76
N GLU A 69 5.01 1.85 28.54
CA GLU A 69 6.19 2.65 28.19
C GLU A 69 7.06 1.85 27.19
N PHE A 70 6.56 1.70 25.98
CA PHE A 70 7.25 1.03 24.88
C PHE A 70 7.64 2.09 23.85
N ASN A 71 8.87 2.03 23.33
CA ASN A 71 9.29 2.83 22.18
C ASN A 71 9.10 1.99 20.89
N PRO A 72 7.92 2.00 20.26
CA PRO A 72 7.63 1.20 19.07
C PRO A 72 8.42 1.62 17.83
N ALA A 73 9.10 2.77 17.85
CA ALA A 73 9.67 3.38 16.66
C ALA A 73 10.61 2.44 15.89
N THR A 74 11.59 1.82 16.56
CA THR A 74 12.56 0.94 15.90
C THR A 74 11.94 -0.34 15.35
N ALA A 75 10.97 -0.93 16.08
CA ALA A 75 10.30 -2.14 15.63
C ALA A 75 9.39 -1.87 14.42
N VAL A 76 8.68 -0.74 14.45
CA VAL A 76 7.81 -0.30 13.36
C VAL A 76 8.62 0.07 12.13
N GLU A 77 9.74 0.76 12.31
CA GLU A 77 10.68 1.06 11.23
C GLU A 77 11.21 -0.21 10.57
N ALA A 78 11.66 -1.19 11.35
CA ALA A 78 12.11 -2.48 10.81
C ALA A 78 10.99 -3.22 10.05
N ILE A 79 9.73 -3.09 10.48
CA ILE A 79 8.56 -3.64 9.78
C ILE A 79 8.37 -2.92 8.43
N ALA A 80 8.40 -1.59 8.40
CA ALA A 80 8.25 -0.81 7.17
C ALA A 80 9.34 -1.14 6.15
N TRP A 81 10.61 -1.15 6.57
CA TRP A 81 11.73 -1.49 5.69
C TRP A 81 11.65 -2.92 5.14
N LYS A 82 11.15 -3.87 5.94
CA LYS A 82 10.95 -5.25 5.47
C LYS A 82 9.90 -5.34 4.35
N GLU A 83 8.83 -4.55 4.43
CA GLU A 83 7.82 -4.52 3.36
C GLU A 83 8.37 -3.85 2.08
N ILE A 84 9.14 -2.76 2.23
CA ILE A 84 9.82 -2.10 1.11
C ILE A 84 10.80 -3.06 0.43
N ASP A 85 11.63 -3.76 1.20
CA ASP A 85 12.59 -4.72 0.67
C ASP A 85 11.89 -5.84 -0.11
N ARG A 86 10.79 -6.38 0.43
CA ARG A 86 9.98 -7.39 -0.27
C ARG A 86 9.48 -6.90 -1.62
N ALA A 87 8.95 -5.67 -1.69
CA ALA A 87 8.51 -5.06 -2.93
C ALA A 87 9.68 -4.85 -3.93
N LYS A 88 10.85 -4.43 -3.45
CA LYS A 88 12.06 -4.28 -4.27
C LYS A 88 12.58 -5.62 -4.80
N VAL A 89 12.57 -6.67 -3.98
CA VAL A 89 12.94 -8.03 -4.41
C VAL A 89 11.99 -8.52 -5.50
N PHE A 90 10.68 -8.32 -5.32
CA PHE A 90 9.69 -8.61 -6.36
C PHE A 90 9.95 -7.83 -7.66
N SER A 91 10.23 -6.53 -7.59
CA SER A 91 10.55 -5.72 -8.77
C SER A 91 11.78 -6.24 -9.52
N ARG A 92 12.82 -6.68 -8.82
CA ARG A 92 14.00 -7.32 -9.44
C ARG A 92 13.62 -8.63 -10.13
N ALA A 93 12.82 -9.48 -9.49
CA ALA A 93 12.34 -10.73 -10.07
C ALA A 93 11.48 -10.47 -11.32
N LEU A 94 10.65 -9.43 -11.29
CA LEU A 94 9.87 -8.97 -12.44
C LEU A 94 10.79 -8.54 -13.58
N GLY A 95 11.82 -7.74 -13.31
CA GLY A 95 12.82 -7.36 -14.31
C GLY A 95 13.54 -8.57 -14.94
N GLN A 96 13.87 -9.57 -14.12
CA GLN A 96 14.45 -10.83 -14.62
C GLN A 96 13.49 -11.64 -15.48
N LEU A 97 12.19 -11.62 -15.17
CA LEU A 97 11.16 -12.27 -15.99
C LEU A 97 11.12 -11.63 -17.38
N PHE A 98 11.04 -10.31 -17.45
CA PHE A 98 11.03 -9.57 -18.73
C PHE A 98 12.34 -9.67 -19.51
N ALA A 99 13.47 -9.93 -18.86
CA ALA A 99 14.72 -10.22 -19.57
C ALA A 99 14.71 -11.57 -20.31
N ARG A 100 13.76 -12.47 -19.98
CA ARG A 100 13.67 -13.83 -20.54
C ARG A 100 12.55 -13.99 -21.55
N VAL A 101 11.50 -13.17 -21.47
CA VAL A 101 10.31 -13.26 -22.32
C VAL A 101 9.92 -11.89 -22.86
N ASP A 102 9.50 -11.84 -24.12
CA ASP A 102 9.10 -10.59 -24.78
C ASP A 102 7.77 -10.04 -24.27
N SER A 103 6.91 -10.91 -23.70
CA SER A 103 5.64 -10.51 -23.12
C SER A 103 5.30 -11.37 -21.91
N VAL A 104 4.70 -10.73 -20.90
CA VAL A 104 4.23 -11.37 -19.68
C VAL A 104 2.71 -11.20 -19.57
N SER A 105 2.00 -12.30 -19.28
CA SER A 105 0.56 -12.29 -19.03
C SER A 105 0.26 -11.75 -17.62
N GLU A 106 -0.96 -11.25 -17.40
CA GLU A 106 -1.36 -10.77 -16.07
C GLU A 106 -1.28 -11.88 -15.01
N SER A 107 -1.69 -13.11 -15.34
CA SER A 107 -1.59 -14.26 -14.45
C SER A 107 -0.16 -14.52 -13.98
N GLN A 108 0.82 -14.45 -14.88
CA GLN A 108 2.24 -14.64 -14.54
C GLN A 108 2.75 -13.57 -13.58
N VAL A 109 2.31 -12.31 -13.76
CA VAL A 109 2.69 -11.22 -12.84
C VAL A 109 2.08 -11.46 -11.45
N HIS A 110 0.82 -11.90 -11.37
CA HIS A 110 0.15 -12.22 -10.11
C HIS A 110 0.77 -13.44 -9.42
N GLU A 111 1.09 -14.50 -10.16
CA GLU A 111 1.80 -15.69 -9.63
C GLU A 111 3.18 -15.30 -9.10
N LEU A 112 3.92 -14.45 -9.83
CA LEU A 112 5.20 -13.95 -9.37
C LEU A 112 5.05 -13.15 -8.08
N ALA A 113 4.09 -12.22 -8.00
CA ALA A 113 3.84 -11.46 -6.77
C ALA A 113 3.48 -12.37 -5.59
N ALA A 114 2.60 -13.35 -5.82
CA ALA A 114 2.19 -14.31 -4.80
C ALA A 114 3.37 -15.15 -4.29
N SER A 115 4.30 -15.57 -5.15
CA SER A 115 5.51 -16.29 -4.74
C SER A 115 6.45 -15.45 -3.85
N HIS A 116 6.36 -14.13 -3.94
CA HIS A 116 7.05 -13.18 -3.06
C HIS A 116 6.20 -12.74 -1.86
N GLY A 117 5.02 -13.33 -1.65
CA GLY A 117 4.11 -12.98 -0.55
C GLY A 117 3.54 -11.56 -0.67
N LEU A 118 3.29 -11.12 -1.90
CA LEU A 118 2.66 -9.85 -2.25
C LEU A 118 1.36 -10.10 -3.03
N GLU A 119 0.44 -9.17 -2.92
CA GLU A 119 -0.75 -9.10 -3.76
C GLU A 119 -0.68 -7.83 -4.62
N LEU A 120 -1.11 -7.92 -5.88
CA LEU A 120 -1.15 -6.78 -6.79
C LEU A 120 -2.58 -6.33 -7.03
N VAL A 121 -2.76 -5.01 -7.04
CA VAL A 121 -4.02 -4.35 -7.38
C VAL A 121 -3.78 -3.27 -8.43
N VAL A 122 -4.80 -2.97 -9.24
CA VAL A 122 -4.73 -1.88 -10.22
C VAL A 122 -4.80 -0.56 -9.46
N SER A 123 -3.85 0.34 -9.71
CA SER A 123 -3.84 1.66 -9.08
C SER A 123 -5.09 2.44 -9.49
N GLY A 124 -5.79 3.01 -8.52
CA GLY A 124 -7.06 3.71 -8.75
C GLY A 124 -8.31 2.84 -8.59
N GLN A 125 -8.18 1.50 -8.53
CA GLN A 125 -9.23 0.68 -7.95
C GLN A 125 -9.12 0.79 -6.43
N ARG A 126 -10.08 1.50 -5.82
CA ARG A 126 -10.30 1.38 -4.38
C ARG A 126 -10.57 -0.09 -4.09
N THR A 127 -9.67 -0.74 -3.37
CA THR A 127 -9.95 -2.02 -2.73
C THR A 127 -11.07 -1.79 -1.74
N ALA A 128 -12.31 -1.96 -2.20
CA ALA A 128 -13.44 -2.15 -1.32
C ALA A 128 -13.10 -3.39 -0.49
N ALA A 129 -12.76 -3.18 0.78
CA ALA A 129 -12.59 -4.28 1.70
C ALA A 129 -13.86 -5.15 1.64
N PRO A 130 -13.75 -6.48 1.61
CA PRO A 130 -14.91 -7.35 1.73
C PRO A 130 -15.39 -7.28 3.18
N GLY A 131 -16.21 -6.28 3.50
CA GLY A 131 -16.76 -6.09 4.84
C GLY A 131 -17.17 -4.65 5.10
N GLY A 132 -18.46 -4.36 4.90
CA GLY A 132 -19.06 -3.08 5.28
C GLY A 132 -20.27 -2.75 4.42
N GLY A 133 -21.36 -3.48 4.62
CA GLY A 133 -22.67 -2.97 4.24
C GLY A 133 -22.95 -1.66 4.99
N ASP A 134 -23.61 -0.75 4.28
CA ASP A 134 -24.27 0.46 4.76
C ASP A 134 -23.43 1.50 5.53
N THR A 135 -23.13 2.63 4.88
CA THR A 135 -23.93 3.85 5.05
C THR A 135 -23.40 4.93 4.10
N LEU A 136 -24.29 5.41 3.23
CA LEU A 136 -24.11 6.60 2.39
C LEU A 136 -23.72 7.82 3.24
N HIS A 137 -22.62 8.48 2.88
CA HIS A 137 -22.43 9.90 3.17
C HIS A 137 -21.83 10.57 1.92
N PRO A 138 -22.60 11.39 1.18
CA PRO A 138 -22.05 12.22 0.12
C PRO A 138 -21.26 13.38 0.74
N HIS A 139 -20.00 13.54 0.33
CA HIS A 139 -19.23 14.77 0.59
C HIS A 139 -19.68 15.87 -0.40
N PRO A 140 -19.90 17.12 0.07
CA PRO A 140 -20.41 18.20 -0.75
C PRO A 140 -19.26 19.06 -1.26
N PHE A 141 -18.78 18.79 -2.47
CA PHE A 141 -18.04 19.80 -3.25
C PHE A 141 -18.37 19.61 -4.73
N ASP A 142 -19.61 19.91 -5.07
CA ASP A 142 -20.00 20.20 -6.45
C ASP A 142 -20.31 21.70 -6.51
N VAL A 143 -19.30 22.49 -6.85
CA VAL A 143 -19.46 23.92 -7.15
C VAL A 143 -19.74 24.00 -8.64
N THR A 144 -21.02 24.11 -8.99
CA THR A 144 -21.44 24.44 -10.35
C THR A 144 -21.09 25.90 -10.65
N PRO A 145 -20.55 26.22 -11.84
CA PRO A 145 -20.39 27.60 -12.26
C PRO A 145 -21.76 28.13 -12.69
N THR A 146 -22.26 29.14 -11.97
CA THR A 146 -23.47 29.89 -12.35
C THR A 146 -23.18 30.75 -13.57
N ASP A 147 -23.84 30.41 -14.67
CA ASP A 147 -24.03 31.22 -15.87
C ASP A 147 -24.73 32.53 -15.49
N ALA A 148 -24.04 33.66 -15.71
CA ALA A 148 -24.59 35.00 -15.53
C ALA A 148 -24.71 35.66 -16.91
N THR A 149 -25.70 35.21 -17.67
CA THR A 149 -26.23 35.92 -18.82
C THR A 149 -27.50 36.65 -18.39
N ALA A 150 -27.44 37.98 -18.23
CA ALA A 150 -28.52 38.90 -18.63
C ALA A 150 -28.27 40.37 -18.21
N VAL A 151 -28.24 41.21 -19.26
CA VAL A 151 -29.06 42.43 -19.43
C VAL A 151 -28.82 43.61 -18.47
N PHE A 152 -28.24 44.68 -19.00
CA PHE A 152 -28.82 46.02 -18.87
C PHE A 152 -28.68 46.80 -20.17
N ALA A 153 -29.81 47.32 -20.63
CA ALA A 153 -29.94 48.38 -21.62
C ALA A 153 -29.69 49.74 -20.98
#